data_AF-A0A939ZLU0-F1
#
_entry.id   AF-A0A939ZLU0-F1
#
_cell.length_a   1.000
_cell.length_b   1.000
_cell.length_c   1.000
_cell.angle_alpha   90.00
_cell.angle_beta   90.00
_cell.angle_gamma   90.00
#
_symmetry.space_group_name_H-M   'P 1'
#
loop_
_entity.id
_entity.type
_entity.pdbx_description
1 polymer ?
#
loop_
_entity_poly.entity_id
_entity_poly.type
_entity_poly.pdbx_seq_one_letter_code
_entity_poly.pdbx_strand_id
1 'polypeptide(L)'
;MNIKPYKQGSLDNFCSLYSLINAIRATGFEMNQEDSQFLLNDAIESLKPSDFVKVMLHGAGHKLLIKISKKLNESLDRIYDHRFTLTQPYKREEPELSAVLKRMTEARSKNTGIIVRVSSDTFDHYSVFECVENGKVRFIDSDHMPSLPVKELSTDGEKKYELHLKNVYFLQIRKS
;
A
#
# COMPACT_ATOMS: atom_id res chain seq x y z
N MET A 1 -10.63 -8.34 -9.80
CA MET A 1 -9.58 -9.38 -9.83
C MET A 1 -9.34 -9.87 -8.42
N ASN A 2 -9.39 -11.18 -8.20
CA ASN A 2 -9.04 -11.78 -6.91
C ASN A 2 -7.54 -12.09 -6.94
N ILE A 3 -6.73 -11.26 -6.28
CA ILE A 3 -5.26 -11.44 -6.25
C ILE A 3 -4.83 -11.95 -4.88
N LYS A 4 -4.05 -13.03 -4.86
CA LYS A 4 -3.42 -13.49 -3.63
C LYS A 4 -2.27 -12.54 -3.28
N PRO A 5 -2.28 -11.91 -2.09
CA PRO A 5 -1.20 -11.02 -1.68
C PRO A 5 0.10 -11.80 -1.55
N TYR A 6 1.21 -11.16 -1.92
CA TYR A 6 2.50 -11.61 -1.40
C TYR A 6 2.55 -11.32 0.09
N LYS A 7 3.03 -12.30 0.85
CA LYS A 7 3.12 -12.27 2.30
C LYS A 7 4.53 -11.95 2.75
N GLN A 8 4.62 -11.12 3.78
CA GLN A 8 5.87 -10.84 4.48
C GLN A 8 6.14 -11.95 5.52
N GLY A 9 7.37 -12.01 6.03
CA GLY A 9 7.75 -12.91 7.11
C GLY A 9 7.20 -12.45 8.45
N SER A 10 6.91 -13.40 9.35
CA SER A 10 6.23 -13.13 10.63
C SER A 10 7.02 -12.25 11.62
N LEU A 11 8.30 -11.97 11.35
CA LEU A 11 9.20 -11.18 12.19
C LEU A 11 9.78 -9.96 11.44
N ASP A 12 9.33 -9.70 10.21
CA ASP A 12 9.77 -8.53 9.45
C ASP A 12 8.78 -7.37 9.58
N ASN A 13 9.28 -6.16 9.36
CA ASN A 13 8.50 -4.92 9.35
C ASN A 13 8.33 -4.38 7.92
N PHE A 14 8.26 -5.26 6.92
CA PHE A 14 8.30 -4.87 5.51
C PHE A 14 6.94 -4.57 4.88
N CYS A 15 5.87 -4.42 5.66
CA CYS A 15 4.51 -4.19 5.18
C CYS A 15 4.38 -3.07 4.14
N SER A 16 5.14 -1.99 4.29
CA SER A 16 5.20 -0.88 3.33
C SER A 16 5.77 -1.27 1.97
N LEU A 17 6.81 -2.11 1.95
CA LEU A 17 7.44 -2.61 0.73
C LEU A 17 6.50 -3.57 0.00
N TYR A 18 5.94 -4.54 0.73
CA TYR A 18 4.99 -5.48 0.19
C TYR A 18 3.71 -4.79 -0.29
N SER A 19 3.25 -3.75 0.40
CA SER A 19 2.09 -2.94 -0.03
C SER A 19 2.33 -2.25 -1.38
N LEU A 20 3.54 -1.76 -1.66
CA LEU A 20 3.86 -1.20 -2.96
C LEU A 20 3.80 -2.26 -4.07
N ILE A 21 4.42 -3.42 -3.86
CA ILE A 21 4.39 -4.53 -4.84
C ILE A 21 2.94 -5.04 -5.04
N ASN A 22 2.21 -5.29 -3.96
CA ASN A 22 0.82 -5.73 -4.03
C ASN A 22 -0.09 -4.67 -4.67
N ALA A 23 0.19 -3.38 -4.50
CA ALA A 23 -0.56 -2.31 -5.15
C ALA A 23 -0.30 -2.26 -6.66
N ILE A 24 0.94 -2.45 -7.10
CA ILE A 24 1.28 -2.60 -8.54
C ILE A 24 0.48 -3.77 -9.10
N ARG A 25 0.51 -4.95 -8.47
CA ARG A 25 -0.27 -6.13 -8.88
C ARG A 25 -1.78 -5.89 -8.86
N ALA A 26 -2.28 -5.10 -7.90
CA ALA A 26 -3.69 -4.75 -7.80
C ALA A 26 -4.20 -3.97 -9.02
N THR A 27 -3.32 -3.30 -9.76
CA THR A 27 -3.68 -2.65 -11.04
C THR A 27 -3.94 -3.64 -12.18
N GLY A 28 -3.73 -4.94 -11.97
CA GLY A 28 -3.78 -5.93 -13.04
C GLY A 28 -2.52 -6.01 -13.88
N PHE A 29 -1.48 -5.27 -13.52
CA PHE A 29 -0.18 -5.39 -14.15
C PHE A 29 0.44 -6.74 -13.83
N GLU A 30 0.74 -7.50 -14.88
CA GLU A 30 1.26 -8.85 -14.77
C GLU A 30 2.76 -8.80 -14.48
N MET A 31 3.13 -9.33 -13.30
CA MET A 31 4.52 -9.58 -12.92
C MET A 31 4.59 -10.98 -12.35
N ASN A 32 5.59 -11.74 -12.77
CA ASN A 32 5.90 -13.01 -12.13
C ASN A 32 6.57 -12.76 -10.75
N GLN A 33 6.80 -13.85 -10.01
CA GLN A 33 7.41 -13.77 -8.68
C GLN A 33 8.87 -13.29 -8.73
N GLU A 34 9.64 -13.69 -9.75
CA GLU A 34 11.05 -13.32 -9.89
C GLU A 34 11.21 -11.81 -10.12
N ASP A 35 10.41 -11.23 -11.02
CA ASP A 35 10.40 -9.80 -11.30
C ASP A 35 9.92 -9.02 -10.08
N SER A 36 8.91 -9.53 -9.37
CA SER A 36 8.44 -8.92 -8.11
C SER A 36 9.53 -8.92 -7.03
N GLN A 37 10.29 -10.01 -6.92
CA GLN A 37 11.43 -10.13 -6.01
C GLN A 37 12.57 -9.20 -6.43
N PHE A 38 12.86 -9.09 -7.73
CA PHE A 38 13.86 -8.19 -8.27
C PHE A 38 13.54 -6.73 -7.92
N LEU A 39 12.30 -6.29 -8.16
CA LEU A 39 11.86 -4.94 -7.79
C LEU A 39 12.04 -4.67 -6.29
N LEU A 40 11.64 -5.64 -5.46
CA LEU A 40 11.80 -5.54 -4.00
C LEU A 40 13.28 -5.43 -3.59
N ASN A 41 14.14 -6.30 -4.12
CA ASN A 41 15.58 -6.32 -3.81
C ASN A 41 16.26 -5.03 -4.24
N ASP A 42 16.03 -4.58 -5.47
CA ASP A 42 16.62 -3.35 -5.99
C ASP A 42 16.17 -2.11 -5.19
N ALA A 43 14.93 -2.10 -4.70
CA ALA A 43 14.45 -1.06 -3.80
C ALA A 43 15.16 -1.09 -2.43
N ILE A 44 15.37 -2.27 -1.86
CA ILE A 44 16.09 -2.46 -0.58
C ILE A 44 17.57 -2.07 -0.73
N GLU A 45 18.23 -2.52 -1.78
CA GLU A 45 19.65 -2.23 -2.07
C GLU A 45 19.91 -0.73 -2.29
N SER A 46 18.91 0.01 -2.78
CA SER A 46 19.00 1.46 -2.93
C SER A 46 18.95 2.26 -1.62
N LEU A 47 18.57 1.61 -0.51
CA LEU A 47 18.46 2.28 0.77
C LEU A 47 19.85 2.60 1.32
N LYS A 48 19.97 3.76 1.97
CA LYS A 48 21.14 4.04 2.79
C LYS A 48 21.12 3.06 3.98
N PRO A 49 22.27 2.64 4.53
CA PRO A 49 22.30 1.72 5.67
C PRO A 49 21.41 2.17 6.84
N SER A 50 21.38 3.46 7.14
CA SER A 50 20.53 4.03 8.19
C SER A 50 19.03 4.00 7.88
N ASP A 51 18.65 4.09 6.61
CA ASP A 51 17.25 3.94 6.19
C ASP A 51 16.84 2.47 6.23
N PHE A 52 17.71 1.55 5.78
CA PHE A 52 17.46 0.12 5.85
C PHE A 52 17.24 -0.35 7.29
N VAL A 53 18.10 0.06 8.23
CA VAL A 53 17.95 -0.24 9.66
C VAL A 53 16.60 0.29 10.20
N LYS A 54 16.18 1.49 9.79
CA LYS A 54 14.88 2.03 10.19
C LYS A 54 13.72 1.18 9.66
N VAL A 55 13.75 0.77 8.38
CA VAL A 55 12.72 -0.12 7.83
C VAL A 55 12.69 -1.44 8.60
N MET A 56 13.86 -2.05 8.84
CA MET A 56 13.96 -3.32 9.54
C MET A 56 13.36 -3.27 10.95
N LEU A 57 13.62 -2.19 11.70
CA LEU A 57 13.21 -2.08 13.10
C LEU A 57 11.79 -1.51 13.28
N HIS A 58 11.33 -0.67 12.37
CA HIS A 58 10.12 0.15 12.57
C HIS A 58 9.20 0.24 11.34
N GLY A 59 9.55 -0.42 10.24
CA GLY A 59 8.89 -0.26 8.95
C GLY A 59 9.16 1.09 8.29
N ALA A 60 8.49 1.35 7.17
CA ALA A 60 8.65 2.60 6.43
C ALA A 60 7.48 3.56 6.64
N GLY A 61 7.72 4.63 7.40
CA GLY A 61 6.82 5.80 7.41
C GLY A 61 6.78 6.51 6.05
N HIS A 62 5.90 7.51 5.92
CA HIS A 62 5.62 8.23 4.66
C HIS A 62 6.86 8.59 3.82
N LYS A 63 7.85 9.27 4.43
CA LYS A 63 9.04 9.74 3.70
C LYS A 63 9.81 8.59 3.04
N LEU A 64 9.91 7.47 3.76
CA LEU A 64 10.66 6.31 3.31
C LEU A 64 9.85 5.49 2.31
N LEU A 65 8.53 5.36 2.49
CA LEU A 65 7.61 4.80 1.49
C LEU A 65 7.74 5.54 0.15
N ILE A 66 7.72 6.89 0.16
CA ILE A 66 7.90 7.68 -1.06
C ILE A 66 9.26 7.44 -1.71
N LYS A 67 10.34 7.39 -0.92
CA LYS A 67 11.69 7.11 -1.43
C LYS A 67 11.76 5.73 -2.10
N ILE A 68 11.26 4.70 -1.43
CA ILE A 68 11.18 3.32 -1.96
C ILE A 68 10.35 3.29 -3.24
N SER A 69 9.19 3.97 -3.25
CA SER A 69 8.31 4.00 -4.43
C SER A 69 9.00 4.58 -5.66
N LYS A 70 9.86 5.59 -5.51
CA LYS A 70 10.62 6.15 -6.64
C LYS A 70 11.55 5.12 -7.26
N LYS A 71 12.30 4.39 -6.43
CA LYS A 71 13.20 3.33 -6.91
C LYS A 71 12.44 2.19 -7.58
N LEU A 72 11.33 1.76 -6.98
CA LEU A 72 10.45 0.75 -7.61
C LEU A 72 9.96 1.21 -8.98
N ASN A 73 9.60 2.49 -9.12
CA ASN A 73 9.14 3.06 -10.38
C ASN A 73 10.23 3.08 -11.45
N GLU A 74 11.46 3.47 -11.08
CA GLU A 74 12.64 3.42 -11.95
C GLU A 74 12.95 1.99 -12.41
N SER A 75 12.83 1.02 -11.50
CA SER A 75 13.10 -0.38 -11.83
C SER A 75 12.01 -1.02 -12.68
N LEU A 76 10.75 -0.66 -12.45
CA LEU A 76 9.62 -1.05 -13.29
C LEU A 76 9.82 -0.57 -14.74
N ASP A 77 10.27 0.68 -14.89
CA ASP A 77 10.55 1.28 -16.19
C ASP A 77 11.68 0.54 -16.90
N ARG A 78 12.77 0.26 -16.19
CA ARG A 78 13.94 -0.44 -16.73
C ARG A 78 13.61 -1.84 -17.25
N ILE A 79 12.73 -2.59 -16.57
CA ILE A 79 12.46 -4.00 -16.94
C ILE A 79 11.23 -4.18 -17.82
N TYR A 80 10.25 -3.26 -17.77
CA TYR A 80 8.99 -3.39 -18.50
C TYR A 80 8.65 -2.21 -19.41
N ASP A 81 9.40 -1.11 -19.46
CA ASP A 81 9.02 0.13 -20.17
C ASP A 81 7.68 0.71 -19.64
N HIS A 82 7.48 0.60 -18.31
CA HIS A 82 6.29 1.07 -17.62
C HIS A 82 6.64 1.86 -16.36
N ARG A 83 5.85 2.90 -16.10
CA ARG A 83 5.93 3.71 -14.88
C ARG A 83 4.59 3.75 -14.18
N PHE A 84 4.62 3.97 -12.87
CA PHE A 84 3.45 4.33 -12.10
C PHE A 84 3.48 5.77 -11.60
N THR A 85 2.30 6.32 -11.38
CA THR A 85 2.10 7.56 -10.62
C THR A 85 1.54 7.21 -9.25
N LEU A 86 2.10 7.81 -8.20
CA LEU A 86 1.62 7.68 -6.84
C LEU A 86 1.07 9.03 -6.37
N THR A 87 -0.24 9.12 -6.11
CA THR A 87 -0.91 10.36 -5.71
C THR A 87 -1.48 10.25 -4.30
N GLN A 88 -1.51 11.35 -3.55
CA GLN A 88 -2.10 11.44 -2.21
C GLN A 88 -3.41 12.25 -2.29
N PRO A 89 -4.57 11.61 -2.54
CA PRO A 89 -5.81 12.33 -2.79
C PRO A 89 -6.28 13.18 -1.61
N TYR A 90 -5.91 12.83 -0.38
CA TYR A 90 -6.36 13.50 0.85
C TYR A 90 -5.23 14.23 1.57
N LYS A 91 -4.21 14.71 0.84
CA LYS A 91 -3.08 15.43 1.45
C LYS A 91 -3.51 16.70 2.20
N ARG A 92 -4.59 17.34 1.75
CA ARG A 92 -5.14 18.60 2.28
C ARG A 92 -6.66 18.54 2.51
N GLU A 93 -7.24 17.35 2.43
CA GLU A 93 -8.68 17.13 2.55
C GLU A 93 -8.90 16.13 3.68
N GLU A 94 -9.93 16.35 4.49
CA GLU A 94 -10.32 15.44 5.58
C GLU A 94 -11.79 15.03 5.41
N PRO A 95 -12.13 14.32 4.31
CA PRO A 95 -13.50 13.85 4.06
C PRO A 95 -13.90 12.74 5.02
N GLU A 96 -15.22 12.62 5.23
CA GLU A 96 -15.85 11.52 5.96
C GLU A 96 -15.45 10.14 5.43
N LEU A 97 -15.30 9.17 6.33
CA LEU A 97 -14.91 7.80 6.00
C LEU A 97 -15.77 7.18 4.88
N SER A 98 -17.08 7.42 4.89
CA SER A 98 -18.00 6.90 3.86
C SER A 98 -17.66 7.40 2.45
N ALA A 99 -17.29 8.69 2.33
CA ALA A 99 -16.86 9.29 1.07
C ALA A 99 -15.51 8.74 0.63
N VAL A 100 -14.58 8.55 1.57
CA VAL A 100 -13.26 7.95 1.33
C VAL A 100 -13.38 6.54 0.77
N LEU A 101 -14.16 5.68 1.44
CA LEU A 101 -14.40 4.29 1.05
C LEU A 101 -15.10 4.20 -0.32
N LYS A 102 -16.07 5.08 -0.58
CA LYS A 102 -16.73 5.18 -1.89
C LYS A 102 -15.73 5.52 -2.99
N ARG A 103 -14.93 6.57 -2.81
CA ARG A 103 -13.91 7.00 -3.79
C ARG A 103 -12.85 5.92 -4.02
N MET A 104 -12.43 5.23 -2.96
CA MET A 104 -11.49 4.10 -3.08
C MET A 104 -12.11 2.93 -3.85
N THR A 105 -13.37 2.59 -3.59
CA THR A 105 -14.11 1.54 -4.33
C THR A 105 -14.21 1.89 -5.82
N GLU A 106 -14.58 3.12 -6.15
CA GLU A 106 -14.66 3.61 -7.53
C GLU A 106 -13.30 3.59 -8.23
N ALA A 107 -12.24 4.06 -7.58
CA ALA A 107 -10.89 4.03 -8.15
C ALA A 107 -10.38 2.59 -8.34
N ARG A 108 -10.66 1.69 -7.40
CA ARG A 108 -10.28 0.28 -7.48
C ARG A 108 -10.95 -0.43 -8.65
N SER A 109 -12.21 -0.08 -8.96
CA SER A 109 -12.94 -0.59 -10.14
C SER A 109 -12.28 -0.20 -11.47
N LYS A 110 -11.49 0.87 -11.47
CA LYS A 110 -10.67 1.35 -12.60
C LYS A 110 -9.22 0.86 -12.51
N ASN A 111 -8.98 -0.29 -11.88
CA ASN A 111 -7.65 -0.89 -11.74
C ASN A 111 -6.61 0.03 -11.08
N THR A 112 -7.04 0.90 -10.14
CA THR A 112 -6.10 1.66 -9.31
C THR A 112 -5.64 0.82 -8.13
N GLY A 113 -4.34 0.72 -7.90
CA GLY A 113 -3.77 0.17 -6.67
C GLY A 113 -3.91 1.19 -5.56
N ILE A 114 -4.48 0.82 -4.41
CA ILE A 114 -4.77 1.77 -3.34
C ILE A 114 -4.05 1.33 -2.08
N ILE A 115 -2.98 2.03 -1.74
CA ILE A 115 -2.21 1.80 -0.53
C ILE A 115 -2.83 2.62 0.58
N VAL A 116 -3.03 2.01 1.75
CA VAL A 116 -3.55 2.67 2.94
C VAL A 116 -2.65 2.39 4.12
N ARG A 117 -2.59 3.34 5.06
CA ARG A 117 -2.06 3.08 6.40
C ARG A 117 -3.22 3.03 7.38
N VAL A 118 -3.26 1.98 8.18
CA VAL A 118 -4.21 1.81 9.26
C VAL A 118 -3.46 1.57 10.56
N SER A 119 -3.90 2.22 11.63
CA SER A 119 -3.35 1.97 12.97
C SER A 119 -4.42 1.72 14.01
N SER A 120 -3.99 1.19 15.14
CA SER A 120 -4.70 1.03 16.40
C SER A 120 -3.68 1.12 17.53
N ASP A 121 -4.11 1.02 18.79
CA ASP A 121 -3.21 1.05 19.96
C ASP A 121 -2.11 -0.03 19.92
N THR A 122 -2.35 -1.14 19.21
CA THR A 122 -1.43 -2.29 19.20
C THR A 122 -0.76 -2.53 17.86
N PHE A 123 -1.03 -1.70 16.85
CA PHE A 123 -0.63 -1.99 15.47
C PHE A 123 -0.60 -0.75 14.59
N ASP A 124 0.35 -0.68 13.67
CA ASP A 124 0.48 0.39 12.67
C ASP A 124 1.04 -0.21 11.39
N HIS A 125 0.29 -0.08 10.28
CA HIS A 125 0.53 -0.93 9.12
C HIS A 125 0.07 -0.34 7.81
N TYR A 126 0.85 -0.67 6.78
CA TYR A 126 0.46 -0.43 5.40
C TYR A 126 -0.17 -1.68 4.80
N SER A 127 -1.27 -1.47 4.09
CA SER A 127 -1.94 -2.51 3.33
C SER A 127 -2.48 -1.96 2.01
N VAL A 128 -3.10 -2.83 1.21
CA VAL A 128 -3.70 -2.46 -0.09
C VAL A 128 -5.20 -2.70 -0.02
N PHE A 129 -6.00 -1.65 -0.22
CA PHE A 129 -7.45 -1.76 -0.24
C PHE A 129 -7.94 -2.62 -1.41
N GLU A 130 -8.81 -3.57 -1.10
CA GLU A 130 -9.46 -4.46 -2.08
C GLU A 130 -10.89 -4.01 -2.38
N CYS A 131 -11.75 -3.96 -1.36
CA CYS A 131 -13.15 -3.58 -1.52
C CYS A 131 -13.80 -3.34 -0.14
N VAL A 132 -15.04 -2.86 -0.16
CA VAL A 132 -15.95 -2.93 0.99
C VAL A 132 -17.00 -3.99 0.70
N GLU A 133 -17.10 -4.99 1.58
CA GLU A 133 -18.01 -6.12 1.42
C GLU A 133 -18.52 -6.55 2.80
N ASN A 134 -19.83 -6.79 2.92
CA ASN A 134 -20.47 -7.30 4.15
C ASN A 134 -20.10 -6.48 5.41
N GLY A 135 -20.05 -5.15 5.29
CA GLY A 135 -19.70 -4.25 6.39
C GLY A 135 -18.23 -4.30 6.82
N LYS A 136 -17.35 -4.88 6.00
CA LYS A 136 -15.91 -4.95 6.23
C LYS A 136 -15.14 -4.28 5.08
N VAL A 137 -14.06 -3.59 5.43
CA VAL A 137 -13.02 -3.21 4.48
C VAL A 137 -12.11 -4.41 4.31
N ARG A 138 -11.92 -4.89 3.09
CA ARG A 138 -11.01 -6.00 2.75
C ARG A 138 -9.71 -5.47 2.18
N PHE A 139 -8.64 -6.21 2.42
CA PHE A 139 -7.31 -5.83 2.00
C PHE A 139 -6.58 -6.97 1.27
N ILE A 140 -5.76 -6.60 0.28
CA ILE A 140 -4.71 -7.44 -0.29
C ILE A 140 -3.49 -7.32 0.62
N ASP A 141 -3.61 -7.94 1.79
CA ASP A 141 -2.73 -7.69 2.92
C ASP A 141 -1.49 -8.59 2.92
N SER A 142 -0.32 -8.03 3.21
CA SER A 142 0.93 -8.79 3.30
C SER A 142 1.15 -9.48 4.63
N ASP A 143 0.34 -9.19 5.64
CA ASP A 143 0.49 -9.69 7.00
C ASP A 143 -0.82 -10.32 7.51
N HIS A 144 -1.20 -10.11 8.77
CA HIS A 144 -2.31 -10.78 9.43
C HIS A 144 -3.59 -9.92 9.52
N MET A 145 -3.73 -8.89 8.67
CA MET A 145 -4.91 -7.99 8.64
C MET A 145 -5.67 -8.08 7.29
N PRO A 146 -6.34 -9.20 6.98
CA PRO A 146 -7.04 -9.36 5.71
C PRO A 146 -8.31 -8.49 5.59
N SER A 147 -8.90 -8.07 6.71
CA SER A 147 -10.08 -7.22 6.71
C SER A 147 -10.31 -6.53 8.06
N LEU A 148 -11.02 -5.40 8.05
CA LEU A 148 -11.47 -4.69 9.25
C LEU A 148 -12.97 -4.36 9.18
N PRO A 149 -13.71 -4.40 10.30
CA PRO A 149 -15.10 -3.94 10.33
C PRO A 149 -15.19 -2.43 10.07
N VAL A 150 -16.03 -2.01 9.12
CA VAL A 150 -16.25 -0.56 8.82
C VAL A 150 -16.74 0.18 10.07
N LYS A 151 -17.56 -0.48 10.90
CA LYS A 151 -18.08 0.10 12.15
C LYS A 151 -16.99 0.44 13.16
N GLU A 152 -15.82 -0.21 13.10
CA GLU A 152 -14.67 0.00 14.00
C GLU A 152 -13.56 0.86 13.37
N LEU A 153 -13.76 1.32 12.13
CA LEU A 153 -12.84 2.17 11.40
C LEU A 153 -13.32 3.62 11.42
N SER A 154 -12.41 4.57 11.67
CA SER A 154 -12.63 6.01 11.51
C SER A 154 -11.44 6.69 10.82
N THR A 155 -11.53 8.00 10.57
CA THR A 155 -10.48 8.82 9.94
C THR A 155 -9.94 9.90 10.87
N ASP A 156 -10.43 9.94 12.11
CA ASP A 156 -10.20 10.94 13.15
C ASP A 156 -9.66 10.33 14.47
N GLY A 157 -9.49 9.01 14.52
CA GLY A 157 -9.03 8.29 15.71
C GLY A 157 -10.10 8.01 16.76
N GLU A 158 -11.38 8.34 16.53
CA GLU A 158 -12.46 8.09 17.51
C GLU A 158 -12.81 6.60 17.69
N LYS A 159 -12.31 5.73 16.81
CA LYS A 159 -12.58 4.29 16.84
C LYS A 159 -11.31 3.48 16.96
N LYS A 160 -11.49 2.18 17.21
CA LYS A 160 -10.42 1.20 17.39
C LYS A 160 -9.37 1.24 16.27
N TYR A 161 -9.80 1.43 15.02
CA TYR A 161 -8.91 1.53 13.88
C TYR A 161 -9.01 2.91 13.23
N GLU A 162 -7.87 3.50 12.95
CA GLU A 162 -7.75 4.78 12.25
C GLU A 162 -7.18 4.56 10.85
N LEU A 163 -7.91 5.00 9.82
CA LEU A 163 -7.43 5.13 8.46
C LEU A 163 -6.75 6.50 8.30
N HIS A 164 -5.42 6.49 8.16
CA HIS A 164 -4.62 7.71 8.02
C HIS A 164 -4.81 8.32 6.63
N LEU A 165 -5.69 9.31 6.49
CA LEU A 165 -6.03 9.93 5.20
C LEU A 165 -4.82 10.47 4.43
N LYS A 166 -3.88 11.10 5.15
CA LYS A 166 -2.62 11.62 4.60
C LYS A 166 -1.69 10.51 4.08
N ASN A 167 -1.97 9.26 4.44
CA ASN A 167 -1.24 8.06 4.03
C ASN A 167 -2.11 7.09 3.19
N VAL A 168 -3.15 7.62 2.55
CA VAL A 168 -3.81 6.94 1.43
C VAL A 168 -3.12 7.36 0.14
N TYR A 169 -2.75 6.39 -0.69
CA TYR A 169 -2.10 6.61 -1.97
C TYR A 169 -2.79 5.86 -3.10
N PHE A 170 -3.00 6.53 -4.22
CA PHE A 170 -3.52 5.91 -5.45
C PHE A 170 -2.36 5.71 -6.41
N LEU A 171 -2.16 4.45 -6.82
CA LEU A 171 -1.14 3.97 -7.73
C LEU A 171 -1.79 3.58 -9.05
N GLN A 172 -1.33 4.19 -10.14
CA GLN A 172 -1.79 3.91 -11.50
C GLN A 172 -0.59 3.69 -12.40
N ILE A 173 -0.62 2.62 -13.21
CA ILE A 173 0.45 2.28 -14.15
C ILE A 173 0.12 2.81 -15.54
N ARG A 174 1.16 3.22 -16.25
CA ARG A 174 1.13 3.64 -17.64
C ARG A 174 2.40 3.17 -18.34
N LYS A 175 2.33 2.99 -19.66
CA LYS A 175 3.53 2.86 -20.47
C LYS A 175 4.34 4.15 -20.39
N SER A 176 5.67 4.03 -20.37
CA SER A 176 6.60 5.15 -20.21
C SER A 176 6.63 6.10 -21.39
#